data_AF-A0A351X887-F1
#
_entry.id   AF-A0A351X887-F1
#
_cell.length_a   1.000
_cell.length_b   1.000
_cell.length_c   1.000
_cell.angle_alpha   90.00
_cell.angle_beta   90.00
_cell.angle_gamma   90.00
#
_symmetry.space_group_name_H-M   'P 1'
#
loop_
_entity.id
_entity.type
_entity.pdbx_description
1 polymer ?
#
loop_
_entity_poly.entity_id
_entity_poly.type
_entity_poly.pdbx_seq_one_letter_code
_entity_poly.pdbx_strand_id
1 'polypeptide(L)'
;MKIRDELKFPYIKDSNLVCYLILELGIPSKTSRTDSPEELETMVSARKAGKSLGINITSIQLSWGKSKMANSYLFHFPNYERNDEQAKLIGETFLHAISFIWGPHFEGYSPSIFRIPKQLVHGKRFIEGEKLVQLEESREYNERTFSYPALQFRVGAIISPWYYDYAWKIMPILIQNQSLRRAIRYMCISQDNFYIFPGETQEVLDNFEDIARSDTERSKFEVALQNAFRTVEAVIGDPPKEDIKLHAKISAVGLDPSKLGGYKQKRSLAQTIRNMCDARDKKSAHGSTPMKDIAIGELFEYQDCAHYIVSTALENELKKKSI
;
A
#
# COMPACT_ATOMS: atom_id res chain seq x y z
N MET A 1 24.13 -43.99 -1.96
CA MET A 1 24.26 -42.52 -2.15
C MET A 1 24.04 -42.23 -3.63
N LYS A 2 22.93 -41.62 -4.04
CA LYS A 2 22.73 -41.23 -5.45
C LYS A 2 23.43 -39.89 -5.70
N ILE A 3 24.20 -39.82 -6.78
CA ILE A 3 24.73 -38.56 -7.30
C ILE A 3 23.53 -37.67 -7.63
N ARG A 4 23.56 -36.40 -7.20
CA ARG A 4 22.61 -35.40 -7.71
C ARG A 4 22.99 -35.15 -9.16
N ASP A 5 22.08 -35.40 -10.09
CA ASP A 5 22.23 -34.87 -11.44
C ASP A 5 22.42 -33.36 -11.35
N GLU A 6 23.54 -32.86 -11.88
CA GLU A 6 23.78 -31.44 -11.99
C GLU A 6 22.73 -30.86 -12.94
N LEU A 7 21.69 -30.26 -12.36
CA LEU A 7 20.67 -29.56 -13.11
C LEU A 7 21.31 -28.35 -13.79
N LYS A 8 21.78 -28.56 -15.02
CA LYS A 8 22.23 -27.54 -15.97
C LYS A 8 21.05 -26.70 -16.44
N PHE A 9 20.39 -26.03 -15.50
CA PHE A 9 19.51 -24.92 -15.80
C PHE A 9 20.34 -23.87 -16.56
N PRO A 10 19.85 -23.34 -17.69
CA PRO A 10 20.60 -22.35 -18.45
C PRO A 10 20.78 -21.10 -17.58
N TYR A 11 22.03 -20.65 -17.41
CA TYR A 11 22.35 -19.45 -16.65
C TYR A 11 21.68 -18.22 -17.31
N ILE A 12 20.60 -17.73 -16.67
CA ILE A 12 19.80 -16.63 -17.20
C ILE A 12 20.50 -15.31 -16.84
N LYS A 13 21.46 -14.90 -17.68
CA LYS A 13 22.04 -13.55 -17.56
C LYS A 13 20.92 -12.50 -17.53
N ASP A 14 20.98 -11.61 -16.54
CA ASP A 14 20.06 -10.50 -16.45
C ASP A 14 20.26 -9.58 -17.67
N SER A 15 19.15 -8.97 -18.13
CA SER A 15 19.06 -8.32 -19.43
C SER A 15 18.89 -6.82 -19.24
N ASN A 16 19.49 -6.00 -20.12
CA ASN A 16 19.18 -4.56 -20.16
C ASN A 16 17.74 -4.30 -20.66
N LEU A 17 17.09 -5.30 -21.26
CA LEU A 17 15.69 -5.29 -21.65
C LEU A 17 14.86 -6.13 -20.67
N VAL A 18 13.97 -5.49 -19.90
CA VAL A 18 13.24 -6.10 -18.78
C VAL A 18 11.75 -5.75 -18.76
N CYS A 19 11.00 -6.55 -17.99
CA CYS A 19 9.70 -6.19 -17.42
C CYS A 19 9.80 -6.25 -15.89
N TYR A 20 8.83 -5.65 -15.22
CA TYR A 20 8.67 -5.64 -13.77
C TYR A 20 7.35 -6.31 -13.40
N LEU A 21 7.45 -7.39 -12.63
CA LEU A 21 6.33 -8.10 -12.03
C LEU A 21 5.99 -7.41 -10.71
N ILE A 22 4.75 -6.96 -10.51
CA ILE A 22 4.29 -6.54 -9.18
C ILE A 22 4.05 -7.80 -8.35
N LEU A 23 4.60 -7.81 -7.14
CA LEU A 23 4.53 -8.93 -6.21
C LEU A 23 3.29 -8.82 -5.31
N GLU A 24 3.07 -9.85 -4.49
CA GLU A 24 2.13 -9.89 -3.35
C GLU A 24 0.62 -9.75 -3.64
N LEU A 25 0.24 -9.35 -4.84
CA LEU A 25 -1.15 -9.20 -5.27
C LEU A 25 -1.46 -10.09 -6.47
N GLY A 26 -2.44 -10.97 -6.28
CA GLY A 26 -3.05 -11.72 -7.37
C GLY A 26 -4.15 -10.89 -8.01
N ILE A 27 -3.99 -10.52 -9.29
CA ILE A 27 -5.11 -9.99 -10.07
C ILE A 27 -6.22 -11.06 -10.02
N PRO A 28 -7.48 -10.70 -9.70
CA PRO A 28 -8.60 -11.63 -9.76
C PRO A 28 -8.61 -12.34 -11.12
N SER A 29 -8.64 -13.68 -11.07
CA SER A 29 -8.39 -14.51 -12.24
C SER A 29 -9.34 -15.71 -12.30
N LYS A 30 -10.31 -15.63 -13.21
CA LYS A 30 -11.21 -16.72 -13.65
C LYS A 30 -10.65 -18.13 -13.47
N THR A 31 -11.32 -18.91 -12.62
CA THR A 31 -11.29 -20.39 -12.71
C THR A 31 -12.53 -20.97 -13.40
N SER A 32 -13.40 -20.12 -13.97
CA SER A 32 -14.63 -20.52 -14.67
C SER A 32 -14.91 -19.61 -15.88
N ARG A 33 -15.84 -20.03 -16.75
CA ARG A 33 -15.93 -19.60 -18.16
C ARG A 33 -16.94 -18.48 -18.44
N THR A 34 -17.19 -17.62 -17.46
CA THR A 34 -18.17 -16.52 -17.52
C THR A 34 -17.48 -15.21 -17.21
N ASP A 35 -17.51 -14.27 -18.16
CA ASP A 35 -16.85 -12.97 -18.01
C ASP A 35 -17.62 -12.05 -17.06
N SER A 36 -17.05 -11.74 -15.89
CA SER A 36 -17.52 -10.59 -15.11
C SER A 36 -17.01 -9.29 -15.76
N PRO A 37 -17.83 -8.23 -15.86
CA PRO A 37 -17.37 -6.94 -16.38
C PRO A 37 -16.23 -6.32 -15.55
N GLU A 38 -16.22 -6.58 -14.24
CA GLU A 38 -15.30 -5.98 -13.27
C GLU A 38 -13.83 -6.35 -13.51
N GLU A 39 -13.52 -7.60 -13.87
CA GLU A 39 -12.13 -7.99 -14.20
C GLU A 39 -11.60 -7.19 -15.40
N LEU A 40 -12.44 -6.92 -16.40
CA LEU A 40 -12.08 -6.08 -17.54
C LEU A 40 -11.87 -4.63 -17.11
N GLU A 41 -12.69 -4.10 -16.20
CA GLU A 41 -12.53 -2.73 -15.69
C GLU A 41 -11.20 -2.54 -14.95
N THR A 42 -10.79 -3.47 -14.08
CA THR A 42 -9.48 -3.37 -13.39
C THR A 42 -8.31 -3.26 -14.36
N MET A 43 -8.32 -4.04 -15.45
CA MET A 43 -7.28 -4.01 -16.48
C MET A 43 -7.40 -2.81 -17.42
N VAL A 44 -8.59 -2.24 -17.62
CA VAL A 44 -8.78 -0.97 -18.32
C VAL A 44 -8.21 0.18 -17.49
N SER A 45 -8.51 0.25 -16.20
CA SER A 45 -7.95 1.25 -15.27
C SER A 45 -6.44 1.12 -15.14
N ALA A 46 -5.90 -0.10 -15.02
CA ALA A 46 -4.46 -0.34 -15.02
C ALA A 46 -3.79 0.17 -16.31
N ARG A 47 -4.37 -0.10 -17.48
CA ARG A 47 -3.83 0.39 -18.77
C ARG A 47 -3.96 1.91 -18.93
N LYS A 48 -5.05 2.51 -18.45
CA LYS A 48 -5.25 3.97 -18.42
C LYS A 48 -4.19 4.64 -17.53
N ALA A 49 -3.98 4.11 -16.33
CA ALA A 49 -2.93 4.54 -15.41
C ALA A 49 -1.54 4.36 -16.03
N GLY A 50 -1.26 3.20 -16.63
CA GLY A 50 0.00 2.92 -17.32
C GLY A 50 0.33 3.96 -18.40
N LYS A 51 -0.63 4.28 -19.27
CA LYS A 51 -0.48 5.34 -20.28
C LYS A 51 -0.15 6.71 -19.65
N SER A 52 -0.80 7.07 -18.53
CA SER A 52 -0.50 8.30 -17.78
C SER A 52 0.83 8.29 -17.03
N LEU A 53 1.41 7.11 -16.80
CA LEU A 53 2.70 6.89 -16.12
C LEU A 53 3.86 6.60 -17.11
N GLY A 54 3.59 6.57 -18.42
CA GLY A 54 4.58 6.25 -19.45
C GLY A 54 4.97 4.77 -19.55
N ILE A 55 4.20 3.86 -18.94
CA ILE A 55 4.47 2.41 -18.89
C ILE A 55 3.37 1.59 -19.59
N ASN A 56 3.75 0.43 -20.12
CA ASN A 56 2.80 -0.54 -20.65
C ASN A 56 2.48 -1.56 -19.56
N ILE A 57 1.20 -1.71 -19.18
CA ILE A 57 0.76 -2.70 -18.17
C ILE A 57 -0.01 -3.84 -18.85
N THR A 58 0.41 -5.06 -18.55
CA THR A 58 -0.20 -6.32 -18.95
C THR A 58 -0.43 -7.20 -17.72
N SER A 59 -1.03 -8.37 -17.93
CA SER A 59 -1.12 -9.42 -16.92
C SER A 59 -0.37 -10.66 -17.41
N ILE A 60 0.20 -11.41 -16.48
CA ILE A 60 0.87 -12.69 -16.75
C ILE A 60 0.49 -13.71 -15.67
N GLN A 61 0.41 -14.98 -16.04
CA GLN A 61 0.12 -16.05 -15.08
C GLN A 61 1.40 -16.57 -14.41
N LEU A 62 1.38 -16.72 -13.09
CA LEU A 62 2.40 -17.43 -12.33
C LEU A 62 1.88 -18.84 -12.01
N SER A 63 2.68 -19.85 -12.33
CA SER A 63 2.35 -21.28 -12.12
C SER A 63 3.37 -21.92 -11.19
N TRP A 64 2.91 -22.70 -10.21
CA TRP A 64 3.77 -23.38 -9.21
C TRP A 64 3.49 -24.87 -9.22
N GLY A 65 4.32 -25.65 -9.91
CA GLY A 65 4.09 -27.08 -10.17
C GLY A 65 2.68 -27.38 -10.71
N LYS A 66 1.84 -28.04 -9.90
CA LYS A 66 0.45 -28.42 -10.21
C LYS A 66 -0.61 -27.48 -9.60
N SER A 67 -0.20 -26.42 -8.90
CA SER A 67 -1.10 -25.50 -8.20
C SER A 67 -1.88 -24.59 -9.16
N LYS A 68 -2.95 -23.94 -8.66
CA LYS A 68 -3.68 -22.93 -9.43
C LYS A 68 -2.73 -21.83 -9.91
N MET A 69 -2.94 -21.39 -11.16
CA MET A 69 -2.26 -20.22 -11.70
C MET A 69 -2.87 -18.95 -11.08
N ALA A 70 -2.04 -18.00 -10.68
CA ALA A 70 -2.47 -16.66 -10.29
C ALA A 70 -2.11 -15.67 -11.41
N ASN A 71 -3.00 -14.76 -11.77
CA ASN A 71 -2.60 -13.61 -12.59
C ASN A 71 -1.84 -12.59 -11.72
N SER A 72 -0.79 -11.98 -12.26
CA SER A 72 -0.06 -10.87 -11.62
C SER A 72 0.15 -9.73 -12.62
N TYR A 73 0.27 -8.50 -12.12
CA TYR A 73 0.55 -7.34 -12.97
C TYR A 73 2.00 -7.37 -13.45
N LEU A 74 2.19 -7.23 -14.76
CA LEU A 74 3.49 -7.13 -15.39
C LEU A 74 3.55 -5.80 -16.15
N PHE A 75 4.56 -4.98 -15.92
CA PHE A 75 4.73 -3.72 -16.66
C PHE A 75 6.13 -3.57 -17.25
N HIS A 76 6.27 -2.67 -18.22
CA HIS A 76 7.57 -2.25 -18.73
C HIS A 76 7.56 -0.81 -19.23
N PHE A 77 8.72 -0.17 -19.16
CA PHE A 77 8.98 1.13 -19.77
C PHE A 77 9.03 1.02 -21.31
N PRO A 78 9.03 2.16 -22.03
CA PRO A 78 9.24 2.16 -23.48
C PRO A 78 10.50 1.37 -23.85
N ASN A 79 10.47 0.66 -24.98
CA ASN A 79 11.55 -0.20 -25.46
C ASN A 79 12.03 -1.32 -24.50
N TYR A 80 11.35 -1.54 -23.37
CA TYR A 80 11.73 -2.47 -22.28
C TYR A 80 12.97 -2.02 -21.48
N GLU A 81 13.25 -0.72 -21.42
CA GLU A 81 14.40 -0.17 -20.69
C GLU A 81 14.37 -0.49 -19.17
N ARG A 82 15.54 -0.80 -18.59
CA ARG A 82 15.72 -1.05 -17.14
C ARG A 82 15.74 0.29 -16.39
N ASN A 83 14.74 0.52 -15.53
CA ASN A 83 14.70 1.62 -14.57
C ASN A 83 14.11 1.12 -13.24
N ASP A 84 14.99 0.58 -12.39
CA ASP A 84 14.59 -0.12 -11.16
C ASP A 84 14.04 0.82 -10.08
N GLU A 85 14.53 2.06 -10.01
CA GLU A 85 14.07 3.07 -9.04
C GLU A 85 12.63 3.49 -9.34
N GLN A 86 12.33 3.87 -10.59
CA GLN A 86 10.98 4.24 -10.98
C GLN A 86 10.03 3.04 -10.91
N ALA A 87 10.49 1.83 -11.25
CA ALA A 87 9.69 0.62 -11.11
C ALA A 87 9.35 0.33 -9.63
N LYS A 88 10.34 0.47 -8.72
CA LYS A 88 10.14 0.31 -7.28
C LYS A 88 9.15 1.33 -6.75
N LEU A 89 9.29 2.60 -7.13
CA LEU A 89 8.35 3.66 -6.78
C LEU A 89 6.93 3.33 -7.23
N ILE A 90 6.74 2.82 -8.45
CA ILE A 90 5.43 2.41 -8.97
C ILE A 90 4.84 1.26 -8.13
N GLY A 91 5.61 0.19 -7.90
CA GLY A 91 5.15 -0.96 -7.13
C GLY A 91 4.82 -0.62 -5.68
N GLU A 92 5.73 0.10 -4.99
CA GLU A 92 5.49 0.53 -3.61
C GLU A 92 4.26 1.43 -3.53
N THR A 93 4.11 2.40 -4.44
CA THR A 93 2.92 3.28 -4.44
C THR A 93 1.63 2.49 -4.65
N PHE A 94 1.66 1.45 -5.49
CA PHE A 94 0.50 0.59 -5.74
C PHE A 94 0.14 -0.29 -4.54
N LEU A 95 1.13 -0.93 -3.89
CA LEU A 95 0.86 -1.74 -2.69
C LEU A 95 0.33 -0.88 -1.53
N HIS A 96 0.95 0.26 -1.23
CA HIS A 96 0.42 1.16 -0.20
C HIS A 96 -0.97 1.71 -0.58
N ALA A 97 -1.25 1.98 -1.86
CA ALA A 97 -2.59 2.39 -2.29
C ALA A 97 -3.63 1.31 -1.98
N ILE A 98 -3.33 0.04 -2.27
CA ILE A 98 -4.21 -1.10 -1.97
C ILE A 98 -4.43 -1.23 -0.45
N SER A 99 -3.34 -1.22 0.34
CA SER A 99 -3.44 -1.32 1.80
C SER A 99 -4.17 -0.14 2.44
N PHE A 100 -4.05 1.07 1.88
CA PHE A 100 -4.82 2.23 2.34
C PHE A 100 -6.34 2.05 2.15
N ILE A 101 -6.80 1.47 1.03
CA ILE A 101 -8.25 1.39 0.73
C ILE A 101 -8.92 0.24 1.51
N TRP A 102 -8.22 -0.88 1.73
CA TRP A 102 -8.80 -2.08 2.35
C TRP A 102 -8.32 -2.35 3.79
N GLY A 103 -7.01 -2.17 4.05
CA GLY A 103 -6.37 -2.48 5.32
C GLY A 103 -4.96 -3.09 5.14
N PRO A 104 -4.22 -3.30 6.25
CA PRO A 104 -2.89 -3.90 6.22
C PRO A 104 -3.01 -5.37 5.81
N HIS A 105 -2.27 -5.78 4.78
CA HIS A 105 -2.40 -7.09 4.11
C HIS A 105 -1.06 -7.81 3.87
N PHE A 106 0.07 -7.20 4.22
CA PHE A 106 1.41 -7.72 3.95
C PHE A 106 2.20 -7.75 5.26
N GLU A 107 2.73 -8.92 5.62
CA GLU A 107 3.54 -9.07 6.84
C GLU A 107 4.97 -8.51 6.64
N GLY A 108 5.07 -7.17 6.64
CA GLY A 108 6.32 -6.43 6.63
C GLY A 108 6.81 -5.98 5.25
N TYR A 109 8.05 -5.44 5.22
CA TYR A 109 8.67 -4.81 4.05
C TYR A 109 9.19 -5.83 3.02
N SER A 110 8.28 -6.59 2.44
CA SER A 110 8.52 -7.38 1.24
C SER A 110 8.77 -6.45 0.03
N PRO A 111 9.62 -6.81 -0.93
CA PRO A 111 9.84 -6.00 -2.12
C PRO A 111 8.59 -5.98 -3.00
N SER A 112 8.18 -4.79 -3.46
CA SER A 112 6.94 -4.62 -4.23
C SER A 112 7.03 -5.05 -5.71
N ILE A 113 8.24 -5.24 -6.22
CA ILE A 113 8.52 -5.59 -7.62
C ILE A 113 9.60 -6.65 -7.74
N PHE A 114 9.50 -7.46 -8.81
CA PHE A 114 10.55 -8.35 -9.26
C PHE A 114 10.93 -8.05 -10.72
N ARG A 115 12.22 -7.83 -10.98
CA ARG A 115 12.77 -7.60 -12.33
C ARG A 115 12.84 -8.90 -13.11
N ILE A 116 12.37 -8.93 -14.35
CA ILE A 116 12.34 -10.12 -15.22
C ILE A 116 12.91 -9.77 -16.61
N PRO A 117 13.95 -10.47 -17.11
CA PRO A 117 14.41 -10.37 -18.49
C PRO A 117 13.29 -10.57 -19.51
N LYS A 118 13.18 -9.66 -20.50
CA LYS A 118 12.15 -9.66 -21.56
C LYS A 118 12.00 -11.03 -22.24
N GLN A 119 13.10 -11.75 -22.40
CA GLN A 119 13.21 -13.07 -23.04
C GLN A 119 12.42 -14.16 -22.28
N LEU A 120 12.19 -13.98 -20.97
CA LEU A 120 11.37 -14.92 -20.19
C LEU A 120 9.87 -14.72 -20.38
N VAL A 121 9.42 -13.53 -20.78
CA VAL A 121 7.98 -13.18 -20.89
C VAL A 121 7.50 -13.00 -22.34
N HIS A 122 8.39 -12.68 -23.28
CA HIS A 122 8.00 -12.37 -24.66
C HIS A 122 7.29 -13.55 -25.34
N GLY A 123 6.09 -13.30 -25.86
CA GLY A 123 5.24 -14.30 -26.51
C GLY A 123 4.53 -15.29 -25.57
N LYS A 124 4.76 -15.22 -24.24
CA LYS A 124 4.21 -16.17 -23.26
C LYS A 124 3.01 -15.60 -22.51
N ARG A 125 2.12 -16.49 -22.06
CA ARG A 125 0.99 -16.16 -21.18
C ARG A 125 1.26 -16.46 -19.70
N PHE A 126 2.28 -17.28 -19.42
CA PHE A 126 2.64 -17.68 -18.06
C PHE A 126 4.17 -17.76 -17.87
N ILE A 127 4.58 -17.77 -16.61
CA ILE A 127 5.93 -18.15 -16.15
C ILE A 127 5.77 -19.23 -15.07
N GLU A 128 6.62 -20.24 -15.09
CA GLU A 128 6.81 -21.14 -13.94
C GLU A 128 7.54 -20.38 -12.83
N GLY A 129 7.02 -20.40 -11.61
CA GLY A 129 7.59 -19.70 -10.47
C GLY A 129 8.98 -20.19 -10.09
N GLU A 130 9.25 -21.48 -10.33
CA GLU A 130 10.56 -22.10 -10.19
C GLU A 130 11.62 -21.42 -11.08
N LYS A 131 11.24 -20.86 -12.23
CA LYS A 131 12.13 -20.07 -13.10
C LYS A 131 12.38 -18.65 -12.58
N LEU A 132 11.48 -18.09 -11.75
CA LEU A 132 11.71 -16.83 -11.06
C LEU A 132 12.68 -17.01 -9.88
N VAL A 133 12.54 -18.11 -9.14
CA VAL A 133 13.51 -18.53 -8.10
C VAL A 133 14.89 -18.72 -8.71
N GLN A 134 15.01 -19.50 -9.80
CA GLN A 134 16.30 -19.74 -10.48
C GLN A 134 16.93 -18.46 -11.04
N LEU A 135 16.14 -17.57 -11.65
CA LEU A 135 16.62 -16.26 -12.12
C LEU A 135 17.24 -15.49 -10.95
N GLU A 136 16.54 -15.42 -9.82
CA GLU A 136 17.00 -14.67 -8.65
C GLU A 136 18.24 -15.29 -7.99
N GLU A 137 18.28 -16.61 -7.85
CA GLU A 137 19.43 -17.35 -7.34
C GLU A 137 20.66 -17.23 -8.26
N SER A 138 20.45 -16.93 -9.56
CA SER A 138 21.52 -16.67 -10.53
C SER A 138 22.10 -15.24 -10.51
N ARG A 139 21.50 -14.31 -9.74
CA ARG A 139 22.00 -12.94 -9.59
C ARG A 139 23.12 -12.85 -8.55
N GLU A 140 24.03 -11.90 -8.80
CA GLU A 140 24.95 -11.38 -7.78
C GLU A 140 24.18 -10.89 -6.55
N TYR A 141 24.75 -11.07 -5.36
CA TYR A 141 24.03 -10.86 -4.09
C TYR A 141 23.46 -9.44 -3.92
N ASN A 142 24.15 -8.43 -4.45
CA ASN A 142 23.73 -7.02 -4.43
C ASN A 142 22.67 -6.65 -5.49
N GLU A 143 22.45 -7.50 -6.49
CA GLU A 143 21.42 -7.34 -7.53
C GLU A 143 20.12 -8.12 -7.19
N ARG A 144 20.09 -8.80 -6.05
CA ARG A 144 18.92 -9.55 -5.57
C ARG A 144 17.86 -8.63 -4.97
N THR A 145 16.62 -8.90 -5.39
CA THR A 145 15.37 -8.48 -4.77
C THR A 145 15.09 -9.24 -3.45
N PHE A 146 15.54 -10.49 -3.35
CA PHE A 146 15.21 -11.43 -2.27
C PHE A 146 16.45 -12.12 -1.70
N SER A 147 16.53 -12.23 -0.37
CA SER A 147 17.51 -13.12 0.27
C SER A 147 17.11 -14.60 0.21
N TYR A 148 15.80 -14.90 0.21
CA TYR A 148 15.27 -16.27 0.25
C TYR A 148 14.10 -16.48 -0.73
N PRO A 149 14.34 -16.40 -2.07
CA PRO A 149 13.27 -16.36 -3.08
C PRO A 149 12.25 -17.50 -2.99
N ALA A 150 12.67 -18.74 -2.69
CA ALA A 150 11.80 -19.91 -2.55
C ALA A 150 10.76 -19.81 -1.41
N LEU A 151 10.93 -18.87 -0.47
CA LEU A 151 9.95 -18.55 0.57
C LEU A 151 9.07 -17.35 0.20
N GLN A 152 9.63 -16.37 -0.52
CA GLN A 152 9.01 -15.05 -0.72
C GLN A 152 8.12 -14.96 -1.97
N PHE A 153 8.33 -15.81 -2.98
CA PHE A 153 7.42 -15.93 -4.13
C PHE A 153 6.15 -16.76 -3.81
N ARG A 154 5.39 -16.40 -2.77
CA ARG A 154 4.17 -17.12 -2.37
C ARG A 154 2.89 -16.36 -2.72
N VAL A 155 1.76 -17.02 -2.51
CA VAL A 155 0.44 -16.63 -3.02
C VAL A 155 0.08 -15.23 -2.56
N GLY A 156 -0.04 -14.30 -3.50
CA GLY A 156 -0.52 -12.95 -3.24
C GLY A 156 -2.00 -12.92 -2.87
N ALA A 157 -2.42 -11.91 -2.11
CA ALA A 157 -3.81 -11.74 -1.73
C ALA A 157 -4.71 -11.56 -2.98
N ILE A 158 -5.92 -12.12 -2.94
CA ILE A 158 -6.96 -11.90 -3.96
C ILE A 158 -8.11 -11.18 -3.27
N ILE A 159 -8.14 -9.86 -3.47
CA ILE A 159 -9.16 -8.95 -2.91
C ILE A 159 -10.22 -8.62 -3.97
N SER A 160 -11.30 -7.92 -3.56
CA SER A 160 -12.35 -7.51 -4.51
C SER A 160 -11.79 -6.68 -5.68
N PRO A 161 -12.21 -6.93 -6.94
CA PRO A 161 -11.78 -6.15 -8.11
C PRO A 161 -11.88 -4.63 -7.93
N TRP A 162 -12.88 -4.15 -7.19
CA TRP A 162 -13.08 -2.72 -6.93
C TRP A 162 -11.86 -2.02 -6.28
N TYR A 163 -11.17 -2.68 -5.34
CA TYR A 163 -9.98 -2.12 -4.71
C TYR A 163 -8.82 -1.94 -5.71
N TYR A 164 -8.63 -2.91 -6.60
CA TYR A 164 -7.64 -2.85 -7.68
C TYR A 164 -7.93 -1.73 -8.67
N ASP A 165 -9.20 -1.61 -9.08
CA ASP A 165 -9.65 -0.56 -9.98
C ASP A 165 -9.45 0.85 -9.37
N TYR A 166 -9.89 1.08 -8.12
CA TYR A 166 -9.70 2.37 -7.45
C TYR A 166 -8.22 2.71 -7.23
N ALA A 167 -7.40 1.73 -6.81
CA ALA A 167 -5.95 1.91 -6.68
C ALA A 167 -5.31 2.35 -8.01
N TRP A 168 -5.63 1.70 -9.12
CA TRP A 168 -5.15 2.13 -10.44
C TRP A 168 -5.69 3.51 -10.86
N LYS A 169 -6.95 3.84 -10.54
CA LYS A 169 -7.53 5.17 -10.80
C LYS A 169 -6.77 6.28 -10.06
N ILE A 170 -6.27 6.05 -8.82
CA ILE A 170 -5.47 7.05 -8.07
C ILE A 170 -3.96 7.02 -8.35
N MET A 171 -3.39 5.94 -8.89
CA MET A 171 -1.93 5.82 -9.13
C MET A 171 -1.28 7.01 -9.85
N PRO A 172 -1.85 7.58 -10.95
CA PRO A 172 -1.29 8.76 -11.61
C PRO A 172 -1.33 10.04 -10.77
N ILE A 173 -2.21 10.13 -9.76
CA ILE A 173 -2.21 11.23 -8.78
C ILE A 173 -1.08 11.00 -7.79
N LEU A 174 -0.97 9.79 -7.23
CA LEU A 174 0.03 9.46 -6.22
C LEU A 174 1.48 9.57 -6.72
N ILE A 175 1.78 9.19 -7.97
CA ILE A 175 3.13 9.36 -8.53
C ILE A 175 3.47 10.85 -8.71
N GLN A 176 2.52 11.68 -9.13
CA GLN A 176 2.71 13.11 -9.36
C GLN A 176 2.71 13.94 -8.05
N ASN A 177 1.93 13.54 -7.05
CA ASN A 177 1.77 14.24 -5.78
C ASN A 177 2.52 13.52 -4.64
N GLN A 178 3.75 13.97 -4.36
CA GLN A 178 4.60 13.38 -3.31
C GLN A 178 3.96 13.48 -1.91
N SER A 179 3.17 14.52 -1.64
CA SER A 179 2.49 14.73 -0.37
C SER A 179 1.43 13.66 -0.10
N LEU A 180 0.52 13.42 -1.06
CA LEU A 180 -0.48 12.35 -0.95
C LEU A 180 0.16 10.95 -0.89
N ARG A 181 1.25 10.73 -1.64
CA ARG A 181 2.02 9.47 -1.57
C ARG A 181 2.68 9.24 -0.20
N ARG A 182 3.19 10.29 0.44
CA ARG A 182 3.70 10.23 1.83
C ARG A 182 2.56 9.97 2.81
N ALA A 183 1.42 10.65 2.64
CA ALA A 183 0.26 10.49 3.51
C ALA A 183 -0.27 9.04 3.51
N ILE A 184 -0.47 8.44 2.32
CA ILE A 184 -0.82 7.02 2.20
C ILE A 184 0.21 6.12 2.89
N ARG A 185 1.51 6.32 2.64
CA ARG A 185 2.56 5.50 3.28
C ARG A 185 2.56 5.61 4.80
N TYR A 186 2.36 6.80 5.36
CA TYR A 186 2.23 6.98 6.81
C TYR A 186 0.95 6.31 7.34
N MET A 187 -0.15 6.34 6.59
CA MET A 187 -1.39 5.65 6.99
C MET A 187 -1.20 4.13 7.04
N CYS A 188 -0.55 3.52 6.04
CA CYS A 188 -0.22 2.09 6.08
C CYS A 188 0.65 1.76 7.30
N ILE A 189 1.74 2.49 7.53
CA ILE A 189 2.61 2.28 8.71
C ILE A 189 1.82 2.44 10.03
N SER A 190 0.82 3.31 10.07
CA SER A 190 -0.08 3.42 11.23
C SER A 190 -0.90 2.15 11.43
N GLN A 191 -1.52 1.65 10.36
CA GLN A 191 -2.34 0.44 10.33
C GLN A 191 -1.53 -0.84 10.62
N ASP A 192 -0.31 -0.96 10.08
CA ASP A 192 0.62 -2.08 10.31
C ASP A 192 1.02 -2.21 11.80
N ASN A 193 0.95 -1.11 12.57
CA ASN A 193 1.22 -1.11 14.01
C ASN A 193 -0.05 -1.32 14.84
N PHE A 194 -1.18 -0.74 14.42
CA PHE A 194 -2.48 -0.93 15.04
C PHE A 194 -3.59 -0.79 13.99
N TYR A 195 -4.43 -1.80 13.85
CA TYR A 195 -5.59 -1.81 12.97
C TYR A 195 -6.70 -2.64 13.62
N ILE A 196 -7.94 -2.17 13.48
CA ILE A 196 -9.15 -2.85 13.94
C ILE A 196 -9.81 -3.44 12.70
N PHE A 197 -10.05 -4.76 12.69
CA PHE A 197 -10.78 -5.36 11.58
C PHE A 197 -12.23 -4.85 11.57
N PRO A 198 -12.88 -4.58 10.42
CA PRO A 198 -14.22 -3.99 10.41
C PRO A 198 -15.28 -4.76 11.22
N GLY A 199 -15.14 -6.08 11.35
CA GLY A 199 -16.01 -6.92 12.19
C GLY A 199 -15.81 -6.76 13.70
N GLU A 200 -14.68 -6.23 14.15
CA GLU A 200 -14.31 -6.00 15.56
C GLU A 200 -14.70 -4.59 16.03
N THR A 201 -15.12 -3.71 15.10
CA THR A 201 -15.42 -2.29 15.38
C THR A 201 -16.32 -2.08 16.60
N GLN A 202 -17.39 -2.87 16.75
CA GLN A 202 -18.33 -2.71 17.86
C GLN A 202 -17.69 -3.03 19.22
N GLU A 203 -16.84 -4.06 19.29
CA GLU A 203 -16.13 -4.43 20.52
C GLU A 203 -15.23 -3.28 21.01
N VAL A 204 -14.58 -2.57 20.09
CA VAL A 204 -13.80 -1.38 20.40
C VAL A 204 -14.66 -0.20 20.82
N LEU A 205 -15.86 -0.02 20.27
CA LEU A 205 -16.76 1.07 20.68
C LEU A 205 -17.37 0.83 22.06
N ASP A 206 -17.68 -0.43 22.39
CA ASP A 206 -18.17 -0.83 23.70
C ASP A 206 -17.08 -0.71 24.78
N ASN A 207 -15.83 -1.09 24.43
CA ASN A 207 -14.66 -1.03 25.32
C ASN A 207 -13.72 0.17 25.01
N PHE A 208 -14.28 1.30 24.59
CA PHE A 208 -13.51 2.44 24.03
C PHE A 208 -12.34 2.95 24.90
N GLU A 209 -12.48 2.89 26.23
CA GLU A 209 -11.48 3.36 27.20
C GLU A 209 -10.37 2.32 27.49
N ASP A 210 -10.41 1.12 26.90
CA ASP A 210 -9.34 0.12 27.02
C ASP A 210 -7.99 0.70 26.58
N ILE A 211 -6.92 0.22 27.21
CA ILE A 211 -5.54 0.66 26.97
C ILE A 211 -4.65 -0.51 26.55
N ALA A 212 -3.44 -0.21 26.09
CA ALA A 212 -2.45 -1.23 25.75
C ALA A 212 -2.18 -2.19 26.92
N ARG A 213 -2.23 -3.49 26.63
CA ARG A 213 -2.09 -4.61 27.58
C ARG A 213 -0.63 -4.93 27.89
N SER A 214 0.32 -4.32 27.18
CA SER A 214 1.77 -4.48 27.35
C SER A 214 2.55 -3.27 26.82
N ASP A 215 3.80 -3.09 27.26
CA ASP A 215 4.68 -2.04 26.74
C ASP A 215 5.01 -2.19 25.25
N THR A 216 5.03 -3.41 24.72
CA THR A 216 5.17 -3.69 23.29
C THR A 216 3.98 -3.15 22.49
N GLU A 217 2.77 -3.34 23.01
CA GLU A 217 1.54 -2.83 22.39
C GLU A 217 1.42 -1.31 22.55
N ARG A 218 1.79 -0.77 23.72
CA ARG A 218 1.92 0.68 23.96
C ARG A 218 2.87 1.32 22.95
N SER A 219 4.03 0.71 22.70
CA SER A 219 5.00 1.16 21.70
C SER A 219 4.40 1.19 20.29
N LYS A 220 3.64 0.15 19.91
CA LYS A 220 2.90 0.12 18.63
C LYS A 220 1.85 1.22 18.54
N PHE A 221 1.07 1.45 19.60
CA PHE A 221 0.04 2.51 19.62
C PHE A 221 0.67 3.90 19.45
N GLU A 222 1.86 4.14 19.99
CA GLU A 222 2.59 5.40 19.79
C GLU A 222 3.13 5.56 18.37
N VAL A 223 3.65 4.50 17.75
CA VAL A 223 4.03 4.50 16.33
C VAL A 223 2.80 4.71 15.44
N ALA A 224 1.67 4.11 15.79
CA ALA A 224 0.40 4.28 15.08
C ALA A 224 -0.10 5.74 15.16
N LEU A 225 -0.15 6.34 16.36
CA LEU A 225 -0.53 7.74 16.57
C LEU A 225 0.40 8.70 15.80
N GLN A 226 1.72 8.53 15.93
CA GLN A 226 2.69 9.40 15.27
C GLN A 226 2.52 9.37 13.75
N ASN A 227 2.30 8.20 13.15
CA ASN A 227 2.14 8.11 11.70
C ASN A 227 0.74 8.54 11.24
N ALA A 228 -0.33 8.31 12.03
CA ALA A 228 -1.64 8.91 11.77
C ALA A 228 -1.58 10.45 11.76
N PHE A 229 -0.80 11.07 12.66
CA PHE A 229 -0.57 12.51 12.63
C PHE A 229 0.27 12.94 11.40
N ARG A 230 1.33 12.21 11.05
CA ARG A 230 2.12 12.49 9.83
C ARG A 230 1.30 12.35 8.55
N THR A 231 0.29 11.49 8.52
CA THR A 231 -0.70 11.41 7.44
C THR A 231 -1.45 12.73 7.30
N VAL A 232 -1.91 13.33 8.40
CA VAL A 232 -2.55 14.66 8.42
C VAL A 232 -1.57 15.76 8.01
N GLU A 233 -0.38 15.82 8.63
CA GLU A 233 0.68 16.79 8.28
C GLU A 233 1.06 16.73 6.80
N ALA A 234 1.08 15.54 6.19
CA ALA A 234 1.40 15.37 4.79
C ALA A 234 0.30 15.91 3.85
N VAL A 235 -0.96 16.03 4.30
CA VAL A 235 -2.06 16.60 3.48
C VAL A 235 -2.24 18.10 3.73
N ILE A 236 -2.37 18.54 4.99
CA ILE A 236 -2.68 19.95 5.34
C ILE A 236 -1.46 20.79 5.75
N GLY A 237 -0.28 20.17 5.84
CA GLY A 237 0.92 20.76 6.44
C GLY A 237 0.83 20.87 7.97
N ASP A 238 1.93 21.27 8.61
CA ASP A 238 2.04 21.44 10.08
C ASP A 238 0.84 22.23 10.70
N PRO A 239 0.01 21.64 11.58
CA PRO A 239 -1.15 22.29 12.17
C PRO A 239 -0.81 23.50 13.07
N PRO A 240 -1.10 24.75 12.64
CA PRO A 240 -0.75 25.95 13.40
C PRO A 240 -1.57 26.05 14.68
N LYS A 241 -1.01 26.63 15.76
CA LYS A 241 -1.67 26.77 17.07
C LYS A 241 -2.92 27.66 17.08
N GLU A 242 -3.14 28.45 16.04
CA GLU A 242 -4.28 29.35 15.89
C GLU A 242 -5.39 28.68 15.06
N ASP A 243 -6.60 28.57 15.60
CA ASP A 243 -7.69 27.82 14.95
C ASP A 243 -8.13 28.42 13.61
N ILE A 244 -8.13 29.76 13.47
CA ILE A 244 -8.42 30.43 12.19
C ILE A 244 -7.45 29.98 11.09
N LYS A 245 -6.16 29.81 11.41
CA LYS A 245 -5.14 29.34 10.46
C LYS A 245 -5.27 27.83 10.20
N LEU A 246 -5.68 27.04 11.19
CA LEU A 246 -5.95 25.61 11.03
C LEU A 246 -7.17 25.37 10.12
N HIS A 247 -8.27 26.09 10.37
CA HIS A 247 -9.48 26.06 9.54
C HIS A 247 -9.14 26.44 8.09
N ALA A 248 -8.38 27.51 7.88
CA ALA A 248 -7.95 27.93 6.53
C ALA A 248 -7.13 26.83 5.80
N LYS A 249 -6.23 26.12 6.49
CA LYS A 249 -5.48 24.99 5.92
C LYS A 249 -6.35 23.79 5.56
N ILE A 250 -7.31 23.44 6.43
CA ILE A 250 -8.26 22.36 6.18
C ILE A 250 -9.14 22.70 4.96
N SER A 251 -9.67 23.93 4.88
CA SER A 251 -10.45 24.36 3.72
C SER A 251 -9.63 24.50 2.44
N ALA A 252 -8.34 24.81 2.51
CA ALA A 252 -7.47 24.87 1.33
C ALA A 252 -7.29 23.53 0.59
N VAL A 253 -7.49 22.38 1.27
CA VAL A 253 -7.51 21.05 0.63
C VAL A 253 -8.91 20.57 0.24
N GLY A 254 -9.94 21.42 0.42
CA GLY A 254 -11.34 21.10 0.13
C GLY A 254 -12.04 20.28 1.22
N LEU A 255 -11.66 20.46 2.49
CA LEU A 255 -12.32 19.88 3.66
C LEU A 255 -13.07 20.96 4.47
N ASP A 256 -14.17 20.55 5.10
CA ASP A 256 -14.88 21.37 6.08
C ASP A 256 -14.27 21.15 7.49
N PRO A 257 -13.65 22.17 8.13
CA PRO A 257 -13.09 22.05 9.47
C PRO A 257 -14.14 21.89 10.57
N SER A 258 -15.39 22.29 10.30
CA SER A 258 -16.52 22.19 11.25
C SER A 258 -17.22 20.83 11.19
N LYS A 259 -17.02 20.05 10.12
CA LYS A 259 -17.62 18.72 9.93
C LYS A 259 -17.40 17.84 11.15
N LEU A 260 -18.50 17.31 11.68
CA LEU A 260 -18.48 16.41 12.82
C LEU A 260 -18.13 14.97 12.38
N GLY A 261 -17.13 14.38 13.03
CA GLY A 261 -16.69 12.99 12.88
C GLY A 261 -16.48 12.31 14.23
N GLY A 262 -15.81 11.16 14.25
CA GLY A 262 -15.64 10.33 15.44
C GLY A 262 -16.82 9.39 15.71
N TYR A 263 -16.61 8.39 16.57
CA TYR A 263 -17.58 7.33 16.86
C TYR A 263 -18.30 7.57 18.18
N LYS A 264 -17.55 7.68 19.29
CA LYS A 264 -18.10 7.82 20.65
C LYS A 264 -18.47 9.26 20.97
N GLN A 265 -17.69 10.22 20.48
CA GLN A 265 -17.98 11.65 20.63
C GLN A 265 -17.93 12.33 19.27
N LYS A 266 -19.01 13.04 18.91
CA LYS A 266 -19.04 13.83 17.67
C LYS A 266 -18.23 15.11 17.86
N ARG A 267 -17.03 15.13 17.29
CA ARG A 267 -16.03 16.21 17.38
C ARG A 267 -15.83 16.83 16.00
N SER A 268 -15.54 18.13 15.92
CA SER A 268 -15.20 18.75 14.63
C SER A 268 -13.84 18.27 14.13
N LEU A 269 -13.66 18.23 12.81
CA LEU A 269 -12.40 17.80 12.18
C LEU A 269 -11.19 18.58 12.73
N ALA A 270 -11.33 19.91 12.91
CA ALA A 270 -10.29 20.74 13.53
C ALA A 270 -9.99 20.35 15.00
N GLN A 271 -11.01 20.01 15.79
CA GLN A 271 -10.82 19.56 17.18
C GLN A 271 -10.15 18.18 17.26
N THR A 272 -10.47 17.26 16.36
CA THR A 272 -9.79 15.95 16.31
C THR A 272 -8.31 16.12 15.96
N ILE A 273 -7.98 16.99 14.99
CA ILE A 273 -6.57 17.31 14.65
C ILE A 273 -5.84 17.98 15.83
N ARG A 274 -6.51 18.87 16.58
CA ARG A 274 -5.98 19.43 17.84
C ARG A 274 -5.65 18.32 18.85
N ASN A 275 -6.60 17.42 19.11
CA ASN A 275 -6.42 16.32 20.06
C ASN A 275 -5.26 15.39 19.65
N MET A 276 -5.11 15.08 18.35
CA MET A 276 -3.97 14.30 17.84
C MET A 276 -2.64 15.00 18.06
N CYS A 277 -2.56 16.32 17.83
CA CYS A 277 -1.36 17.11 18.07
C CYS A 277 -0.98 17.12 19.55
N ASP A 278 -1.97 17.36 20.42
CA ASP A 278 -1.82 17.32 21.88
C ASP A 278 -1.35 15.95 22.37
N ALA A 279 -1.88 14.85 21.82
CA ALA A 279 -1.51 13.49 22.16
C ALA A 279 -0.08 13.14 21.67
N ARG A 280 0.29 13.58 20.46
CA ARG A 280 1.67 13.47 19.92
C ARG A 280 2.64 14.21 20.83
N ASP A 281 2.41 15.49 21.09
CA ASP A 281 3.38 16.36 21.77
C ASP A 281 3.64 15.91 23.21
N LYS A 282 2.59 15.49 23.93
CA LYS A 282 2.70 14.94 25.30
C LYS A 282 3.52 13.64 25.36
N LYS A 283 3.60 12.89 24.26
CA LYS A 283 4.37 11.63 24.16
C LYS A 283 5.78 11.82 23.60
N SER A 284 5.94 12.71 22.62
CA SER A 284 7.26 13.03 22.04
C SER A 284 8.17 13.84 22.99
N ALA A 285 7.63 14.45 24.04
CA ALA A 285 8.41 15.30 24.94
C ALA A 285 9.30 14.54 25.95
N HIS A 286 8.80 13.49 26.61
CA HIS A 286 9.43 12.93 27.82
C HIS A 286 9.31 11.41 27.96
N GLY A 287 10.38 10.67 27.63
CA GLY A 287 10.50 9.23 27.90
C GLY A 287 10.71 8.84 29.38
N SER A 288 10.65 9.81 30.29
CA SER A 288 10.86 9.63 31.74
C SER A 288 9.62 9.96 32.60
N THR A 289 8.53 10.39 31.98
CA THR A 289 7.28 10.73 32.67
C THR A 289 6.35 9.51 32.63
N PRO A 290 5.66 9.15 33.74
CA PRO A 290 4.63 8.12 33.72
C PRO A 290 3.59 8.43 32.64
N MET A 291 3.54 7.59 31.61
CA MET A 291 2.74 7.86 30.42
C MET A 291 1.25 7.82 30.76
N LYS A 292 0.49 8.80 30.24
CA LYS A 292 -0.95 8.60 30.07
C LYS A 292 -1.15 7.76 28.81
N ASP A 293 -1.79 6.61 28.96
CA ASP A 293 -2.09 5.72 27.84
C ASP A 293 -3.04 6.35 26.83
N ILE A 294 -2.95 5.86 25.58
CA ILE A 294 -3.94 6.15 24.55
C ILE A 294 -5.04 5.10 24.70
N ALA A 295 -6.28 5.54 24.82
CA ALA A 295 -7.42 4.65 24.75
C ALA A 295 -7.56 4.09 23.32
N ILE A 296 -7.84 2.79 23.18
CA ILE A 296 -7.96 2.09 21.88
C ILE A 296 -8.96 2.82 20.97
N GLY A 297 -10.08 3.29 21.53
CA GLY A 297 -11.07 4.08 20.80
C GLY A 297 -10.61 5.47 20.35
N GLU A 298 -9.73 6.14 21.12
CA GLU A 298 -9.14 7.42 20.67
C GLU A 298 -8.17 7.21 19.52
N LEU A 299 -7.31 6.18 19.58
CA LEU A 299 -6.39 5.84 18.50
C LEU A 299 -7.16 5.51 17.20
N PHE A 300 -8.29 4.82 17.33
CA PHE A 300 -9.20 4.53 16.22
C PHE A 300 -9.84 5.79 15.62
N GLU A 301 -10.38 6.71 16.44
CA GLU A 301 -10.90 8.01 15.97
C GLU A 301 -9.82 8.85 15.28
N TYR A 302 -8.55 8.77 15.72
CA TYR A 302 -7.42 9.45 15.09
C TYR A 302 -7.01 8.83 13.75
N GLN A 303 -7.13 7.51 13.60
CA GLN A 303 -6.91 6.82 12.32
C GLN A 303 -8.03 7.07 11.30
N ASP A 304 -9.30 7.01 11.72
CA ASP A 304 -10.44 7.37 10.85
C ASP A 304 -10.34 8.82 10.35
N CYS A 305 -10.02 9.76 11.25
CA CYS A 305 -9.74 11.15 10.90
C CYS A 305 -8.66 11.28 9.81
N ALA A 306 -7.51 10.62 9.99
CA ALA A 306 -6.41 10.65 9.04
C ALA A 306 -6.78 10.01 7.68
N HIS A 307 -7.54 8.90 7.69
CA HIS A 307 -8.04 8.23 6.49
C HIS A 307 -9.01 9.11 5.70
N TYR A 308 -10.00 9.69 6.39
CA TYR A 308 -10.99 10.59 5.81
C TYR A 308 -10.35 11.81 5.11
N ILE A 309 -9.31 12.38 5.73
CA ILE A 309 -8.54 13.52 5.18
C ILE A 309 -7.86 13.12 3.85
N VAL A 310 -7.18 11.97 3.81
CA VAL A 310 -6.51 11.47 2.60
C VAL A 310 -7.51 11.10 1.51
N SER A 311 -8.55 10.35 1.86
CA SER A 311 -9.61 9.91 0.93
C SER A 311 -10.29 11.11 0.25
N THR A 312 -10.65 12.15 1.02
CA THR A 312 -11.25 13.37 0.46
C THR A 312 -10.28 14.12 -0.46
N ALA A 313 -9.00 14.19 -0.10
CA ALA A 313 -7.99 14.85 -0.94
C ALA A 313 -7.77 14.08 -2.27
N LEU A 314 -7.76 12.74 -2.25
CA LEU A 314 -7.68 11.90 -3.45
C LEU A 314 -8.91 12.08 -4.34
N GLU A 315 -10.12 12.08 -3.77
CA GLU A 315 -11.34 12.37 -4.50
C GLU A 315 -11.31 13.76 -5.18
N ASN A 316 -10.82 14.77 -4.47
CA ASN A 316 -10.72 16.13 -5.01
C ASN A 316 -9.73 16.20 -6.18
N GLU A 317 -8.62 15.46 -6.15
CA GLU A 317 -7.70 15.32 -7.28
C GLU A 317 -8.27 14.48 -8.44
N LEU A 318 -9.05 13.43 -8.17
CA LEU A 318 -9.77 12.66 -9.19
C LEU A 318 -10.80 13.52 -9.94
N LYS A 319 -11.57 14.34 -9.19
CA LYS A 319 -12.57 15.27 -9.75
C LYS A 319 -11.90 16.31 -10.66
N LYS A 320 -10.76 16.90 -10.24
CA LYS A 320 -9.97 17.85 -11.07
C LYS A 320 -9.46 17.24 -12.39
N LYS A 321 -9.20 15.93 -12.45
CA LYS A 321 -8.71 15.20 -13.63
C LYS A 321 -9.81 14.56 -14.49
N SER A 322 -11.08 14.86 -14.18
CA SER A 322 -12.26 14.34 -14.89
C SER A 322 -13.00 15.41 -15.68
N ILE A 323 -12.38 16.59 -15.85
CA ILE A 323 -12.82 17.77 -16.59
C ILE A 323 -11.77 18.05 -17.68
#